data_AF-A0A969G5M2-F1
#
_entry.id   AF-A0A969G5M2-F1
#
_cell.length_a   1.000
_cell.length_b   1.000
_cell.length_c   1.000
_cell.angle_alpha   90.00
_cell.angle_beta   90.00
_cell.angle_gamma   90.00
#
_symmetry.space_group_name_H-M   'P 1'
#
loop_
_entity.id
_entity.type
_entity.pdbx_description
1 polymer ?
#
loop_
_entity_poly.entity_id
_entity_poly.type
_entity_poly.pdbx_seq_one_letter_code
_entity_poly.pdbx_strand_id
1 'polypeptide(L)'
;MIFDGAKEKAIVQTAPLIECKFEPLTENHLYCLQVDIKGRKPQPAITIVDLTKQQSAPLIYIPRYSNLRMAMAQDGSTLMFDQTAMALEAKDGVINHNGQAIAAGLVWSLPLEHPKNLDLKKIDKVNPIKVTSGMNPQAMP
;
A
#
# COMPACT_ATOMS: atom_id res chain seq x y z
N MET A 1 -10.04 -5.28 -12.79
CA MET A 1 -9.74 -5.06 -14.23
C MET A 1 -9.41 -3.59 -14.38
N ILE A 2 -8.16 -3.26 -14.74
CA ILE A 2 -7.75 -1.89 -15.05
C ILE A 2 -7.76 -1.80 -16.57
N PHE A 3 -8.54 -0.86 -17.13
CA PHE A 3 -8.70 -0.68 -18.57
C PHE A 3 -7.84 0.50 -19.02
N ASP A 4 -6.93 0.27 -19.96
CA ASP A 4 -6.32 1.30 -20.78
C ASP A 4 -6.45 0.89 -22.26
N GLY A 5 -6.74 1.86 -23.12
CA GLY A 5 -7.36 1.71 -24.44
C GLY A 5 -6.50 1.10 -25.56
N ALA A 6 -5.43 0.36 -25.24
CA ALA A 6 -4.60 -0.28 -26.25
C ALA A 6 -4.07 -1.65 -25.78
N LYS A 7 -4.64 -2.72 -26.38
CA LYS A 7 -4.25 -4.14 -26.23
C LYS A 7 -4.38 -4.68 -24.80
N GLU A 8 -5.55 -5.24 -24.50
CA GLU A 8 -5.81 -5.96 -23.26
C GLU A 8 -4.88 -7.16 -23.10
N LYS A 9 -3.93 -7.06 -22.16
CA LYS A 9 -3.25 -8.21 -21.59
C LYS A 9 -3.71 -8.36 -20.14
N ALA A 10 -4.62 -9.31 -19.91
CA ALA A 10 -5.10 -9.61 -18.58
C ALA A 10 -3.94 -10.09 -17.69
N ILE A 11 -3.60 -9.31 -16.67
CA ILE A 11 -2.73 -9.78 -15.58
C ILE A 11 -3.63 -10.60 -14.65
N VAL A 12 -3.36 -11.89 -14.56
CA VAL A 12 -4.10 -12.79 -13.66
C VAL A 12 -3.78 -12.39 -12.21
N GLN A 13 -4.67 -11.63 -11.58
CA GLN A 13 -4.60 -11.30 -10.17
C GLN A 13 -5.35 -12.38 -9.37
N THR A 14 -4.65 -12.99 -8.41
CA THR A 14 -5.20 -14.05 -7.54
C THR A 14 -5.72 -13.51 -6.20
N ALA A 15 -5.55 -12.21 -5.96
CA ALA A 15 -5.94 -11.51 -4.74
C ALA A 15 -6.89 -10.35 -5.07
N PRO A 16 -7.93 -10.09 -4.23
CA PRO A 16 -8.77 -8.91 -4.38
C PRO A 16 -7.93 -7.63 -4.41
N LEU A 17 -8.12 -6.84 -5.47
CA LEU A 17 -7.45 -5.55 -5.65
C LEU A 17 -8.34 -4.42 -5.13
N ILE A 18 -7.76 -3.55 -4.29
CA ILE A 18 -8.45 -2.37 -3.74
C ILE A 18 -8.10 -1.12 -4.56
N GLU A 19 -6.81 -0.83 -4.73
CA GLU A 19 -6.31 0.36 -5.43
C GLU A 19 -4.92 0.09 -6.00
N CYS A 20 -4.52 0.73 -7.12
CA CYS A 20 -3.12 0.77 -7.58
C CYS A 20 -2.69 2.20 -7.93
N LYS A 21 -1.38 2.45 -7.86
CA LYS A 21 -0.71 3.63 -8.41
C LYS A 21 0.39 3.20 -9.38
N PHE A 22 0.48 3.92 -10.51
CA PHE A 22 1.62 3.78 -11.41
C PHE A 22 2.86 4.43 -10.82
N GLU A 23 3.99 3.79 -11.06
CA GLU A 23 5.29 4.44 -10.95
C GLU A 23 5.44 5.47 -12.09
N PRO A 24 5.64 6.76 -11.79
CA PRO A 24 5.46 7.84 -12.77
C PRO A 24 6.62 8.00 -13.76
N LEU A 25 7.81 7.45 -13.51
CA LEU A 25 8.97 7.66 -14.36
C LEU A 25 9.04 6.68 -15.54
N THR A 26 8.70 5.42 -15.29
CA THR A 26 8.82 4.33 -16.27
C THR A 26 7.49 3.68 -16.60
N GLU A 27 6.49 3.82 -15.72
CA GLU A 27 5.16 3.20 -15.82
C GLU A 27 5.19 1.66 -15.96
N ASN A 28 6.34 1.03 -15.75
CA ASN A 28 6.52 -0.42 -15.83
C ASN A 28 6.16 -1.15 -14.53
N HIS A 29 5.93 -0.38 -13.45
CA HIS A 29 5.60 -0.90 -12.14
C HIS A 29 4.29 -0.31 -11.63
N LEU A 30 3.48 -1.16 -11.01
CA LEU A 30 2.32 -0.74 -10.22
C LEU A 30 2.56 -1.04 -8.75
N TYR A 31 2.15 -0.12 -7.89
CA TYR A 31 2.05 -0.33 -6.46
C TYR A 31 0.58 -0.49 -6.10
N CYS A 32 0.20 -1.68 -5.65
CA CYS A 32 -1.18 -2.08 -5.48
C CYS A 32 -1.48 -2.44 -4.03
N LEU A 33 -2.60 -1.93 -3.51
CA LEU A 33 -3.19 -2.39 -2.28
C LEU A 33 -4.07 -3.60 -2.60
N GLN A 34 -3.65 -4.77 -2.12
CA GLN A 34 -4.30 -6.05 -2.35
C GLN A 34 -4.58 -6.76 -1.03
N VAL A 35 -5.58 -7.64 -1.01
CA VAL A 35 -5.86 -8.49 0.14
C VAL A 35 -5.28 -9.88 -0.10
N ASP A 36 -4.22 -10.25 0.62
CA ASP A 36 -3.72 -11.62 0.58
C ASP A 36 -4.68 -12.54 1.37
N ILE A 37 -5.21 -13.52 0.65
CA ILE A 37 -6.14 -14.54 1.17
C ILE A 37 -5.47 -15.91 1.35
N LYS A 38 -4.16 -16.04 1.06
CA LYS A 38 -3.42 -17.30 1.23
C LYS A 38 -3.17 -17.64 2.69
N GLY A 39 -3.25 -16.66 3.59
CA GLY A 39 -3.14 -16.85 5.04
C GLY A 39 -4.45 -17.31 5.70
N ARG A 40 -4.38 -17.67 6.99
CA ARG A 40 -5.58 -18.04 7.79
C ARG A 40 -6.58 -16.89 7.96
N LYS A 41 -6.14 -15.65 7.78
CA LYS A 41 -6.96 -14.44 7.84
C LYS A 41 -6.60 -13.54 6.66
N PRO A 42 -7.60 -12.92 5.98
CA PRO A 42 -7.34 -11.92 4.96
C PRO A 42 -6.45 -10.81 5.53
N GLN A 43 -5.32 -10.55 4.88
CA GLN A 43 -4.36 -9.54 5.30
C GLN A 43 -4.03 -8.61 4.13
N PRO A 44 -4.29 -7.29 4.25
CA PRO A 44 -3.92 -6.37 3.20
C PRO A 44 -2.42 -6.20 3.14
N ALA A 45 -1.95 -6.03 1.91
CA ALA A 45 -0.56 -5.78 1.59
C ALA A 45 -0.46 -4.71 0.50
N ILE A 46 0.57 -3.89 0.59
CA ILE A 46 1.04 -3.13 -0.56
C ILE A 46 1.98 -4.06 -1.31
N THR A 47 1.61 -4.38 -2.54
CA THR A 47 2.38 -5.22 -3.45
C THR A 47 2.92 -4.36 -4.56
N ILE A 48 4.08 -4.74 -5.07
CA ILE A 48 4.58 -4.21 -6.34
C ILE A 48 4.31 -5.24 -7.44
N VAL A 49 3.93 -4.75 -8.61
CA VAL A 49 3.70 -5.54 -9.83
C VAL A 49 4.63 -5.01 -10.93
N ASP A 50 5.53 -5.85 -11.42
CA ASP A 50 6.33 -5.59 -12.62
C ASP A 50 5.52 -6.02 -13.84
N LEU A 51 5.07 -5.04 -14.63
CA LEU A 51 4.25 -5.26 -15.82
C LEU A 51 5.02 -5.92 -16.97
N THR A 52 6.33 -5.72 -17.00
CA THR A 52 7.20 -6.27 -18.05
C THR A 52 7.44 -7.76 -17.79
N LYS A 53 7.75 -8.14 -16.55
CA LYS A 53 8.02 -9.52 -16.14
C LYS A 53 6.77 -10.30 -15.74
N GLN A 54 5.63 -9.62 -15.59
CA GLN A 54 4.38 -10.20 -15.08
C GLN A 54 4.55 -10.87 -13.72
N GLN A 55 5.32 -10.23 -12.85
CA GLN A 55 5.61 -10.72 -11.51
C GLN A 55 5.10 -9.74 -10.48
N SER A 56 4.77 -10.26 -9.30
CA SER A 56 4.35 -9.43 -8.18
C SER A 56 4.96 -9.92 -6.88
N ALA A 57 5.31 -8.99 -5.99
CA ALA A 57 5.84 -9.29 -4.67
C ALA A 57 5.20 -8.37 -3.62
N PRO A 58 4.87 -8.87 -2.42
CA PRO A 58 4.45 -8.02 -1.32
C PRO A 58 5.64 -7.20 -0.80
N LEU A 59 5.48 -5.88 -0.73
CA LEU A 59 6.45 -4.98 -0.09
C LEU A 59 6.24 -4.97 1.42
N ILE A 60 4.97 -4.87 1.81
CA ILE A 60 4.58 -4.75 3.21
C ILE A 60 3.17 -5.26 3.45
N TYR A 61 2.95 -5.89 4.60
CA TYR A 61 1.63 -6.22 5.10
C TYR A 61 1.16 -5.16 6.09
N ILE A 62 -0.09 -4.71 5.94
CA ILE A 62 -0.65 -3.64 6.78
C ILE A 62 -1.43 -4.26 7.95
N PRO A 63 -1.03 -4.01 9.20
CA PRO A 63 -1.79 -4.45 10.37
C PRO A 63 -3.05 -3.59 10.52
N ARG A 64 -4.19 -4.20 10.90
CA ARG A 64 -5.45 -3.49 11.25
C ARG A 64 -5.85 -2.43 10.21
N TYR A 65 -6.44 -2.88 9.12
CA TYR A 65 -6.82 -2.02 8.00
C TYR A 65 -8.20 -1.41 8.18
N SER A 66 -8.29 -0.09 8.01
CA SER A 66 -9.54 0.59 7.72
C SER A 66 -9.21 1.84 6.91
N ASN A 67 -10.00 2.10 5.86
CA ASN A 67 -9.92 3.29 5.00
C ASN A 67 -8.50 3.66 4.53
N LEU A 68 -7.78 2.71 3.93
CA LEU A 68 -6.45 2.96 3.35
C LEU A 68 -6.59 3.60 1.97
N ARG A 69 -5.94 4.74 1.76
CA ARG A 69 -5.74 5.39 0.46
C ARG A 69 -4.25 5.52 0.21
N MET A 70 -3.86 5.45 -1.06
CA MET A 70 -2.46 5.60 -1.46
C MET A 70 -2.26 6.83 -2.34
N ALA A 71 -1.06 7.38 -2.30
CA ALA A 71 -0.61 8.44 -3.20
C ALA A 71 0.86 8.20 -3.56
N MET A 72 1.19 8.34 -4.84
CA MET A 72 2.56 8.22 -5.34
C MET A 72 3.18 9.61 -5.48
N ALA A 73 4.42 9.78 -5.00
CA ALA A 73 5.19 10.98 -5.26
C ALA A 73 5.47 11.12 -6.76
N GLN A 74 5.48 12.34 -7.30
CA GLN A 74 5.67 12.58 -8.74
C GLN A 74 7.03 12.11 -9.26
N ASP A 75 8.03 12.04 -8.39
CA ASP A 75 9.38 11.55 -8.69
C ASP A 75 9.49 10.02 -8.54
N GLY A 76 8.42 9.33 -8.13
CA GLY A 76 8.41 7.89 -7.90
C GLY A 76 9.23 7.41 -6.70
N SER A 77 9.76 8.32 -5.87
CA SER A 77 10.67 7.97 -4.79
C SER A 77 9.96 7.49 -3.52
N THR A 78 8.65 7.72 -3.41
CA THR A 78 7.88 7.45 -2.20
C THR A 78 6.42 7.16 -2.51
N LEU A 79 5.87 6.14 -1.85
CA LEU A 79 4.43 5.89 -1.78
C LEU A 79 3.91 6.30 -0.40
N MET A 80 3.01 7.26 -0.35
CA MET A 80 2.31 7.66 0.87
C MET A 80 1.02 6.88 1.02
N PHE A 81 0.63 6.57 2.26
CA PHE A 81 -0.68 6.01 2.55
C PHE A 81 -1.20 6.46 3.91
N ASP A 82 -2.51 6.61 4.02
CA ASP A 82 -3.17 6.90 5.29
C ASP A 82 -3.71 5.62 5.92
N GLN A 83 -3.80 5.62 7.25
CA GLN A 83 -4.39 4.56 8.04
C GLN A 83 -5.20 5.18 9.17
N THR A 84 -6.47 4.80 9.28
CA THR A 84 -7.24 5.10 10.49
C THR A 84 -6.95 4.03 11.55
N ALA A 85 -6.23 4.42 12.60
CA ALA A 85 -6.04 3.59 13.77
C ALA A 85 -7.34 3.54 14.57
N MET A 86 -7.83 2.34 14.85
CA MET A 86 -9.04 2.11 15.62
C MET A 86 -8.72 1.93 17.10
N ALA A 87 -9.54 2.52 17.99
CA ALA A 87 -9.47 2.25 19.42
C ALA A 87 -10.30 1.00 19.76
N LEU A 88 -9.84 0.23 20.75
CA LEU A 88 -10.63 -0.87 21.34
C LEU A 88 -11.83 -0.35 22.15
N GLU A 89 -11.76 0.89 22.65
CA GLU A 89 -12.77 1.51 23.51
C GLU A 89 -13.17 2.88 22.95
N ALA A 90 -14.47 3.09 22.70
CA ALA A 90 -15.03 4.34 22.24
C ALA A 90 -15.33 5.26 23.43
N LYS A 91 -14.45 6.21 23.72
CA LYS A 91 -14.80 7.34 24.60
C LYS A 91 -15.10 8.55 23.73
N ASP A 92 -16.38 8.87 23.58
CA ASP A 92 -16.94 10.13 23.02
C ASP A 92 -16.23 10.67 21.75
N GLY A 93 -15.77 9.78 20.87
CA GLY A 93 -14.93 10.10 19.70
C GLY A 93 -15.64 9.94 18.35
N VAL A 94 -14.95 10.33 17.27
CA VAL A 94 -15.42 10.13 15.90
C VAL A 94 -15.54 8.63 15.59
N ILE A 95 -16.71 8.21 15.13
CA ILE A 95 -17.03 6.81 14.83
C ILE A 95 -17.03 6.61 13.31
N ASN A 96 -16.46 5.49 12.83
CA ASN A 96 -16.53 5.14 11.41
C ASN A 96 -17.90 4.57 11.00
N HIS A 97 -18.11 4.34 9.70
CA HIS A 97 -19.38 3.78 9.18
C HIS A 97 -19.73 2.38 9.72
N ASN A 98 -18.77 1.68 10.33
CA ASN A 98 -18.96 0.37 10.95
C ASN A 98 -19.18 0.44 12.47
N GLY A 99 -19.39 1.64 13.04
CA GLY A 99 -19.64 1.82 14.47
C GLY A 99 -18.38 1.74 15.35
N GLN A 100 -17.18 1.81 14.76
CA GLN A 100 -15.92 1.69 15.50
C GLN A 100 -15.30 3.06 15.77
N ALA A 101 -14.79 3.28 16.99
CA ALA A 101 -14.12 4.53 17.35
C ALA A 101 -12.77 4.68 16.63
N ILE A 102 -12.57 5.83 16.02
CA ILE A 102 -11.31 6.23 15.39
C ILE A 102 -10.42 6.84 16.48
N ALA A 103 -9.28 6.21 16.75
CA ALA A 103 -8.29 6.68 17.72
C ALA A 103 -7.40 7.78 17.14
N ALA A 104 -6.96 7.61 15.88
CA ALA A 104 -6.09 8.54 15.19
C ALA A 104 -6.08 8.29 13.67
N GLY A 105 -5.82 9.33 12.89
CA GLY A 105 -5.36 9.20 11.51
C GLY A 105 -3.83 9.18 11.48
N LEU A 106 -3.25 8.17 10.84
CA LEU A 106 -1.81 8.04 10.65
C LEU A 106 -1.50 8.20 9.17
N VAL A 107 -0.44 8.92 8.85
CA VAL A 107 0.11 8.99 7.49
C VAL A 107 1.48 8.35 7.52
N TRP A 108 1.70 7.45 6.56
CA TRP A 108 2.92 6.70 6.40
C TRP A 108 3.58 7.08 5.08
N SER A 109 4.90 7.12 5.10
CA SER A 109 5.77 7.30 3.94
C SER A 109 6.54 6.02 3.70
N LEU A 110 6.30 5.35 2.58
CA LEU A 110 7.05 4.17 2.16
C LEU A 110 8.12 4.60 1.14
N PRO A 111 9.40 4.71 1.53
CA PRO A 111 10.46 5.04 0.58
C PRO A 111 10.61 3.91 -0.42
N LEU A 112 10.76 4.25 -1.70
CA LEU A 112 10.86 3.29 -2.79
C LEU A 112 12.23 3.38 -3.43
N GLU A 113 12.82 2.22 -3.72
CA GLU A 113 13.99 2.17 -4.57
C GLU A 113 13.60 2.46 -6.03
N HIS A 114 14.51 3.09 -6.76
CA HIS A 114 14.25 3.42 -8.16
C HIS A 114 14.03 2.14 -8.98
N PRO A 115 12.98 2.10 -9.82
CA PRO A 115 12.54 0.90 -10.54
C PRO A 115 13.58 0.31 -11.50
N LYS A 116 14.55 1.10 -11.97
CA LYS A 116 15.61 0.63 -12.88
C LYS A 116 16.47 -0.50 -12.31
N ASN A 117 16.54 -0.62 -10.98
CA ASN A 117 17.37 -1.61 -10.30
C ASN A 117 16.56 -2.67 -9.54
N LEU A 118 15.23 -2.72 -9.75
CA LEU A 118 14.36 -3.51 -8.90
C LEU A 118 14.32 -4.98 -9.33
N ASP A 119 14.91 -5.84 -8.50
CA ASP A 119 14.74 -7.30 -8.57
C ASP A 119 13.71 -7.71 -7.52
N LEU A 120 12.49 -8.07 -7.95
CA LEU A 120 11.40 -8.46 -7.06
C LEU A 120 11.75 -9.64 -6.13
N LYS A 121 12.77 -10.44 -6.47
CA LYS A 121 13.25 -11.55 -5.63
C LYS A 121 14.20 -11.10 -4.52
N LYS A 122 14.71 -9.87 -4.59
CA LYS A 122 15.68 -9.29 -3.65
C LYS A 122 15.14 -8.04 -2.97
N ILE A 123 13.84 -7.76 -3.08
CA ILE A 123 13.23 -6.66 -2.33
C ILE A 123 13.35 -6.99 -0.85
N ASP A 124 14.17 -6.21 -0.16
CA ASP A 124 14.19 -6.20 1.29
C ASP A 124 12.86 -5.66 1.81
N LYS A 125 12.42 -6.15 2.98
CA LYS A 125 11.24 -5.61 3.65
C LYS A 125 11.43 -4.11 3.87
N VAL A 126 10.61 -3.31 3.20
CA VAL A 126 10.64 -1.85 3.33
C VAL A 126 9.80 -1.46 4.54
N ASN A 127 10.39 -0.65 5.42
CA ASN A 127 9.71 -0.16 6.62
C ASN A 127 9.13 1.25 6.35
N PRO A 128 7.81 1.45 6.48
CA PRO A 128 7.20 2.76 6.37
C PRO A 128 7.60 3.63 7.54
N ILE A 129 7.74 4.92 7.25
CA ILE A 129 8.08 5.95 8.21
C ILE A 129 6.81 6.74 8.52
N LYS A 130 6.45 6.85 9.80
CA LYS A 130 5.33 7.70 10.23
C LYS A 130 5.66 9.16 9.97
N VAL A 131 4.75 9.85 9.28
CA VAL A 131 4.85 11.30 9.06
C VAL A 131 4.32 12.00 10.32
N THR A 132 5.16 12.77 10.99
CA THR A 132 4.82 13.54 12.20
C THR A 132 5.20 15.01 12.04
N SER A 133 4.53 15.91 12.76
CA SER A 133 4.74 17.37 12.68
C SER A 133 6.08 17.86 13.29
N GLY A 134 7.06 16.98 13.52
CA GLY A 134 8.30 17.31 14.22
C GLY A 134 9.52 16.46 13.88
N MET A 135 9.55 15.80 12.71
CA MET A 135 10.69 14.97 12.25
C MET A 135 11.20 13.96 13.29
N ASN A 136 10.31 13.29 14.03
CA ASN A 136 10.68 12.11 14.81
C ASN A 136 10.12 10.86 14.13
N PRO A 137 10.90 10.20 13.26
CA PRO A 137 10.42 9.05 12.48
C PRO A 137 10.15 7.86 13.39
N GLN A 138 8.96 7.26 13.25
CA GLN A 138 8.62 5.99 13.91
C GLN A 138 8.32 4.94 12.84
N ALA A 139 8.85 3.73 13.01
CA ALA A 139 8.53 2.60 12.15
C ALA A 139 7.08 2.12 12.37
N MET A 140 6.51 1.49 11.35
CA MET A 140 5.19 0.85 11.49
C MET A 140 5.29 -0.35 12.46
N PRO A 141 4.41 -0.43 13.48
CA PRO A 141 4.42 -1.51 14.48
C PRO A 141 3.91 -2.85 13.94
#